data_AF-A0A059WU11-F1
#
_entry.id   AF-A0A059WU11-F1
#
_cell.length_a   1.000
_cell.length_b   1.000
_cell.length_c   1.000
_cell.angle_alpha   90.00
_cell.angle_beta   90.00
_cell.angle_gamma   90.00
#
_symmetry.space_group_name_H-M   'P 1'
#
loop_
_entity.id
_entity.type
_entity.pdbx_description
1 polymer ?
#
loop_
_entity_poly.entity_id
_entity_poly.type
_entity_poly.pdbx_seq_one_letter_code
_entity_poly.pdbx_strand_id
1 'polypeptide(L)'
;EQRMKQLVTAFDYGNRDISGGIDYFWLGGGLRISADEQVEFLKKFYAGRLSVSKRSTEIVKDILVLEQTPDYKLSAKTGGGPIAEGKYIGWFVGYVETKGNVYFFAINLEGASYPEIRDKRIDLTRRILAGMGVLPKEKE
;
A
#
# COMPACT_ATOMS: atom_id res chain seq x y z
N GLU A 1 -4.98 19.32 12.57
CA GLU A 1 -6.05 18.55 11.90
C GLU A 1 -6.46 19.11 10.53
N GLN A 2 -6.72 20.42 10.42
CA GLN A 2 -7.20 21.04 9.17
C GLN A 2 -6.36 20.71 7.92
N ARG A 3 -5.03 20.81 8.02
CA ARG A 3 -4.10 20.46 6.91
C ARG A 3 -4.22 18.99 6.48
N MET A 4 -4.44 18.07 7.43
CA MET A 4 -4.64 16.66 7.12
C MET A 4 -5.95 16.44 6.38
N LYS A 5 -7.05 17.05 6.84
CA LYS A 5 -8.35 16.97 6.16
C LYS A 5 -8.25 17.47 4.71
N GLN A 6 -7.56 18.59 4.51
CA GLN A 6 -7.32 19.14 3.17
C GLN A 6 -6.57 18.16 2.28
N LEU A 7 -5.48 17.56 2.76
CA LEU A 7 -4.67 16.62 1.97
C LEU A 7 -5.39 15.30 1.71
N VAL A 8 -6.02 14.69 2.72
CA VAL A 8 -6.80 13.45 2.56
C VAL A 8 -7.93 13.66 1.55
N THR A 9 -8.57 14.82 1.58
CA THR A 9 -9.60 15.19 0.59
C THR A 9 -9.01 15.40 -0.80
N ALA A 10 -7.93 16.17 -0.91
CA ALA A 10 -7.27 16.46 -2.19
C ALA A 10 -6.67 15.20 -2.84
N PHE A 11 -6.28 14.21 -2.05
CA PHE A 11 -5.79 12.92 -2.52
C PHE A 11 -6.90 11.96 -2.88
N ASP A 12 -8.15 12.29 -2.57
CA ASP A 12 -9.29 11.41 -2.79
C ASP A 12 -9.12 10.08 -2.03
N TYR A 13 -8.61 10.15 -0.80
CA TYR A 13 -8.11 8.97 -0.07
C TYR A 13 -9.20 8.28 0.74
N GLY A 14 -9.79 7.24 0.14
CA GLY A 14 -10.83 6.41 0.77
C GLY A 14 -12.08 7.20 1.15
N ASN A 15 -12.65 6.90 2.32
CA ASN A 15 -13.80 7.64 2.85
C ASN A 15 -13.48 9.05 3.36
N ARG A 16 -12.19 9.45 3.38
CA ARG A 16 -11.69 10.76 3.83
C ARG A 16 -12.02 11.11 5.29
N ASP A 17 -12.40 10.12 6.09
CA ASP A 17 -12.80 10.33 7.48
C ASP A 17 -11.56 10.36 8.39
N ILE A 18 -11.27 11.54 8.96
CA ILE A 18 -10.16 11.73 9.91
C ILE A 18 -10.64 11.78 11.37
N SER A 19 -11.85 11.30 11.66
CA SER A 19 -12.35 11.19 13.03
C SER A 19 -11.55 10.19 13.87
N GLY A 20 -11.53 10.40 15.19
CA GLY A 20 -10.79 9.55 16.13
C GLY A 20 -9.43 10.09 16.59
N GLY A 21 -9.07 11.31 16.19
CA GLY A 21 -7.85 12.00 16.62
C GLY A 21 -6.75 12.02 15.55
N ILE A 22 -6.06 13.15 15.43
CA ILE A 22 -5.10 13.41 14.35
C ILE A 22 -3.92 12.45 14.28
N ASP A 23 -3.63 11.72 15.35
CA ASP A 23 -2.55 10.75 15.49
C ASP A 23 -3.04 9.28 15.48
N TYR A 24 -4.35 9.06 15.39
CA TYR A 24 -4.96 7.73 15.54
C TYR A 24 -5.97 7.39 14.43
N PHE A 25 -6.44 8.37 13.64
CA PHE A 25 -7.55 8.18 12.69
C PHE A 25 -7.32 7.08 11.65
N TRP A 26 -6.07 6.78 11.30
CA TRP A 26 -5.68 5.70 10.36
C TRP A 26 -5.39 4.35 11.04
N LEU A 27 -5.30 4.29 12.37
CA LEU A 27 -5.05 3.07 13.14
C LEU A 27 -6.37 2.41 13.53
N GLY A 28 -7.22 3.17 14.23
CA GLY A 28 -8.51 2.68 14.72
C GLY A 28 -9.62 3.72 14.71
N GLY A 29 -9.39 4.90 14.13
CA GLY A 29 -10.43 5.91 13.94
C GLY A 29 -11.28 5.65 12.70
N GLY A 30 -11.78 6.72 12.07
CA GLY A 30 -12.79 6.64 11.02
C GLY A 30 -12.30 6.26 9.62
N LEU A 31 -11.00 6.40 9.32
CA LEU A 31 -10.51 6.25 7.95
C LEU A 31 -10.64 4.81 7.45
N ARG A 32 -11.27 4.64 6.29
CA ARG A 32 -11.36 3.36 5.57
C ARG A 32 -11.02 3.58 4.10
N ILE A 33 -10.34 2.60 3.50
CA ILE A 33 -9.96 2.59 2.09
C ILE A 33 -9.96 1.14 1.58
N SER A 34 -10.49 0.93 0.38
CA SER A 34 -10.54 -0.37 -0.30
C SER A 34 -9.24 -0.67 -1.06
N ALA A 35 -9.08 -1.91 -1.51
CA ALA A 35 -7.91 -2.30 -2.32
C ALA A 35 -7.89 -1.57 -3.67
N ASP A 36 -9.06 -1.37 -4.29
CA ASP A 36 -9.17 -0.63 -5.56
C ASP A 36 -8.82 0.85 -5.36
N GLU A 37 -9.27 1.47 -4.28
CA GLU A 37 -8.91 2.86 -3.94
C GLU A 37 -7.41 3.00 -3.64
N GLN A 38 -6.77 2.00 -3.01
CA GLN A 38 -5.30 1.98 -2.84
C GLN A 38 -4.59 1.95 -4.20
N VAL A 39 -5.05 1.13 -5.15
CA VAL A 39 -4.48 1.07 -6.50
C VAL A 39 -4.63 2.41 -7.23
N GLU A 40 -5.80 3.04 -7.17
CA GLU A 40 -6.02 4.35 -7.79
C GLU A 40 -5.18 5.46 -7.15
N PHE A 41 -5.03 5.44 -5.81
CA PHE A 41 -4.11 6.32 -5.12
C PHE A 41 -2.65 6.11 -5.58
N LEU A 42 -2.20 4.86 -5.68
CA LEU A 42 -0.85 4.52 -6.12
C LEU A 42 -0.58 4.95 -7.57
N LYS A 43 -1.55 4.84 -8.48
CA LYS A 43 -1.44 5.36 -9.84
C LYS A 43 -1.25 6.88 -9.86
N LYS A 44 -2.06 7.62 -9.08
CA LYS A 44 -1.92 9.09 -8.93
C LYS A 44 -0.56 9.46 -8.31
N PHE A 45 -0.14 8.75 -7.27
CA PHE A 45 1.16 8.91 -6.61
C PHE A 45 2.32 8.69 -7.58
N TYR A 46 2.32 7.55 -8.29
CA TYR A 46 3.36 7.18 -9.24
C TYR A 46 3.49 8.19 -10.38
N ALA A 47 2.35 8.63 -10.93
CA ALA A 47 2.29 9.63 -11.99
C ALA A 47 2.59 11.07 -11.51
N GLY A 48 2.87 11.29 -10.22
CA GLY A 48 3.12 12.63 -9.67
C GLY A 48 1.91 13.56 -9.73
N ARG A 49 0.69 13.00 -9.70
CA ARG A 49 -0.58 13.74 -9.83
C ARG A 49 -1.26 14.05 -8.49
N LEU A 50 -0.59 13.75 -7.38
CA LEU A 50 -1.04 14.20 -6.06
C LEU A 50 -0.74 15.69 -5.89
N SER A 51 -1.59 16.40 -5.15
CA SER A 51 -1.47 17.84 -4.86
C SER A 51 -0.34 18.18 -3.88
N VAL A 52 0.88 17.70 -4.16
CA VAL A 52 2.11 17.90 -3.39
C VAL A 52 3.29 18.16 -4.34
N SER A 53 4.41 18.63 -3.78
CA SER A 53 5.60 18.91 -4.60
C SER A 53 6.15 17.62 -5.23
N LYS A 54 6.68 17.74 -6.46
CA LYS A 54 7.42 16.66 -7.12
C LYS A 54 8.52 16.11 -6.22
N ARG A 55 9.26 17.00 -5.53
CA ARG A 55 10.31 16.62 -4.57
C ARG A 55 9.78 15.68 -3.48
N SER A 56 8.62 15.97 -2.90
CA SER A 56 8.01 15.13 -1.87
C SER A 56 7.65 13.74 -2.42
N THR A 57 7.05 13.68 -3.60
CA THR A 57 6.69 12.42 -4.25
C THR A 57 7.92 11.56 -4.51
N GLU A 58 8.99 12.12 -5.08
CA GLU A 58 10.21 11.37 -5.39
C GLU A 58 10.91 10.85 -4.13
N ILE A 59 11.00 11.66 -3.06
CA ILE A 59 11.54 11.19 -1.77
C ILE A 59 10.76 9.99 -1.24
N VAL A 60 9.42 10.02 -1.32
CA VAL A 60 8.60 8.90 -0.85
C VAL A 60 8.78 7.66 -1.74
N LYS A 61 8.89 7.82 -3.07
CA LYS A 61 9.17 6.70 -3.99
C LYS A 61 10.48 6.01 -3.64
N ASP A 62 11.53 6.78 -3.34
CA ASP A 62 12.84 6.25 -2.97
C ASP A 62 12.79 5.47 -1.66
N ILE A 63 12.07 5.99 -0.64
CA ILE A 63 11.90 5.32 0.66
C ILE A 63 11.12 4.00 0.54
N LEU A 64 10.21 3.89 -0.44
CA LEU A 64 9.36 2.71 -0.60
C LEU A 64 10.06 1.53 -1.27
N VAL A 65 11.25 1.70 -1.85
CA VAL A 65 11.98 0.62 -2.54
C VAL A 65 12.34 -0.47 -1.53
N LEU A 66 11.78 -1.66 -1.72
CA LEU A 66 12.10 -2.85 -0.93
C LEU A 66 13.16 -3.70 -1.61
N GLU A 67 13.17 -3.69 -2.95
CA GLU A 67 14.05 -4.53 -3.75
C GLU A 67 14.28 -3.91 -5.12
N GLN A 68 15.53 -3.96 -5.59
CA GLN A 68 15.91 -3.47 -6.90
C GLN A 68 16.91 -4.43 -7.54
N THR A 69 16.59 -4.88 -8.76
CA THR A 69 17.40 -5.77 -9.59
C THR A 69 17.55 -5.18 -10.99
N PRO A 70 18.37 -5.77 -11.88
CA PRO A 70 18.42 -5.38 -13.28
C PRO A 70 17.11 -5.58 -14.06
N ASP A 71 16.19 -6.41 -13.55
CA ASP A 71 14.96 -6.78 -14.25
C ASP A 71 13.70 -6.09 -13.69
N TYR A 72 13.69 -5.79 -12.40
CA TYR A 72 12.57 -5.09 -11.76
C TYR A 72 12.97 -4.26 -10.54
N LYS A 73 12.09 -3.34 -10.15
CA LYS A 73 12.12 -2.63 -8.88
C LYS A 73 10.77 -2.77 -8.19
N LEU A 74 10.76 -3.31 -6.96
CA LEU A 74 9.58 -3.46 -6.12
C LEU A 74 9.57 -2.36 -5.06
N SER A 75 8.54 -1.52 -5.10
CA SER A 75 8.30 -0.47 -4.11
C SER A 75 6.97 -0.73 -3.41
N ALA A 76 6.97 -0.86 -2.08
CA ALA A 76 5.77 -1.25 -1.36
C ALA A 76 5.81 -0.90 0.13
N LYS A 77 4.64 -0.93 0.75
CA LYS A 77 4.46 -0.74 2.19
C LYS A 77 3.59 -1.83 2.79
N THR A 78 4.02 -2.31 3.96
CA THR A 78 3.24 -3.20 4.83
C THR A 78 2.33 -2.42 5.77
N GLY A 79 1.16 -2.97 6.08
CA GLY A 79 0.27 -2.46 7.12
C GLY A 79 -0.42 -3.61 7.84
N GLY A 80 -0.98 -3.32 9.01
CA GLY A 80 -1.87 -4.26 9.68
C GLY A 80 -2.02 -3.98 11.16
N GLY A 81 -3.05 -4.57 11.74
CA GLY A 81 -3.49 -4.31 13.08
C GLY A 81 -4.85 -4.95 13.36
N PRO A 82 -5.34 -4.84 14.61
CA PRO A 82 -6.67 -5.32 14.97
C PRO A 82 -7.74 -4.46 14.28
N ILE A 83 -8.81 -5.10 13.80
CA ILE A 83 -10.01 -4.44 13.26
C ILE A 83 -11.27 -4.75 14.08
N ALA A 84 -11.24 -5.83 14.87
CA ALA A 84 -12.21 -6.17 15.89
C ALA A 84 -11.55 -7.13 16.89
N GLU A 85 -12.24 -7.46 17.99
CA GLU A 85 -11.79 -8.49 18.91
C GLU A 85 -11.58 -9.82 18.17
N GLY A 86 -10.38 -10.41 18.30
CA GLY A 86 -10.00 -11.64 17.60
C GLY A 86 -9.92 -11.53 16.08
N LYS A 87 -9.93 -10.32 15.50
CA LYS A 87 -9.88 -10.10 14.05
C LYS A 87 -8.81 -9.09 13.68
N TYR A 88 -7.88 -9.52 12.82
CA TYR A 88 -6.76 -8.71 12.36
C TYR A 88 -6.79 -8.59 10.84
N ILE A 89 -6.29 -7.46 10.34
CA ILE A 89 -6.05 -7.24 8.91
C ILE A 89 -4.56 -7.02 8.65
N GLY A 90 -4.08 -7.47 7.50
CA GLY A 90 -2.72 -7.31 7.04
C GLY A 90 -2.71 -6.84 5.60
N TRP A 91 -2.10 -5.68 5.35
CA TRP A 91 -1.98 -5.06 4.03
C TRP A 91 -0.56 -5.20 3.47
N PHE A 92 -0.49 -5.39 2.16
CA PHE A 92 0.72 -5.16 1.38
C PHE A 92 0.34 -4.47 0.07
N VAL A 93 0.78 -3.23 -0.09
CA VAL A 93 0.38 -2.35 -1.20
C VAL A 93 1.61 -1.74 -1.84
N GLY A 94 1.62 -1.62 -3.17
CA GLY A 94 2.78 -1.13 -3.88
C GLY A 94 2.70 -1.26 -5.39
N TYR A 95 3.86 -1.18 -6.03
CA TYR A 95 3.98 -1.39 -7.45
C TYR A 95 5.33 -2.04 -7.82
N VAL A 96 5.35 -2.72 -8.96
CA VAL A 96 6.55 -3.30 -9.58
C VAL A 96 6.82 -2.60 -10.90
N GLU A 97 7.98 -1.97 -11.00
CA GLU A 97 8.51 -1.44 -12.26
C GLU A 97 9.31 -2.54 -12.96
N THR A 98 8.97 -2.81 -14.22
CA THR A 98 9.71 -3.70 -15.12
C THR A 98 10.18 -2.92 -16.35
N LYS A 99 10.96 -3.55 -17.24
CA LYS A 99 11.42 -2.89 -18.48
C LYS A 99 10.29 -2.38 -19.39
N GLY A 100 9.11 -3.03 -19.36
CA GLY A 100 8.01 -2.73 -20.29
C GLY A 100 6.74 -2.17 -19.66
N ASN A 101 6.57 -2.29 -18.34
CA ASN A 101 5.32 -1.93 -17.68
C ASN A 101 5.49 -1.68 -16.18
N VAL A 102 4.48 -1.03 -15.58
CA VAL A 102 4.36 -0.84 -14.14
C VAL A 102 3.10 -1.55 -13.64
N TYR A 103 3.26 -2.46 -12.70
CA TYR A 103 2.16 -3.26 -12.14
C TYR A 103 1.83 -2.77 -10.74
N PHE A 104 0.64 -2.24 -10.54
CA PHE A 104 0.15 -1.81 -9.23
C PHE A 104 -0.59 -2.94 -8.53
N PHE A 105 -0.41 -3.06 -7.22
CA PHE A 105 -1.10 -4.08 -6.43
C PHE A 105 -1.52 -3.54 -5.06
N ALA A 106 -2.60 -4.11 -4.54
CA ALA A 106 -3.00 -3.95 -3.16
C ALA A 106 -3.64 -5.26 -2.71
N ILE A 107 -3.02 -5.93 -1.73
CA ILE A 107 -3.61 -7.10 -1.08
C ILE A 107 -3.93 -6.77 0.37
N ASN A 108 -5.02 -7.34 0.86
CA ASN A 108 -5.26 -7.49 2.28
C ASN A 108 -5.67 -8.93 2.62
N LEU A 109 -5.29 -9.37 3.81
CA LEU A 109 -5.70 -10.64 4.40
C LEU A 109 -6.27 -10.38 5.78
N GLU A 110 -7.32 -11.11 6.13
CA GLU A 110 -7.86 -11.15 7.48
C GLU A 110 -7.45 -12.46 8.19
N GLY A 111 -7.28 -12.43 9.50
CA GLY A 111 -6.94 -13.61 10.30
C GLY A 111 -7.27 -13.43 11.78
N ALA A 112 -7.12 -14.50 12.55
CA ALA A 112 -7.43 -14.52 13.97
C ALA A 112 -6.35 -13.85 14.83
N SER A 113 -5.13 -13.70 14.28
CA SER A 113 -4.02 -13.00 14.92
C SER A 113 -3.13 -12.29 13.88
N TYR A 114 -2.43 -11.24 14.29
CA TYR A 114 -1.47 -10.58 13.40
C TYR A 114 -0.32 -11.49 12.92
N PRO A 115 0.31 -12.34 13.78
CA PRO A 115 1.34 -13.27 13.33
C PRO A 115 0.88 -14.22 12.22
N GLU A 116 -0.38 -14.65 12.24
CA GLU A 116 -0.94 -15.56 11.23
C GLU A 116 -0.89 -15.00 9.80
N ILE A 117 -1.05 -13.68 9.65
CA ILE A 117 -1.20 -13.00 8.36
C ILE A 117 0.01 -12.15 7.97
N ARG A 118 0.93 -11.89 8.91
CA ARG A 118 2.03 -10.93 8.75
C ARG A 118 2.92 -11.24 7.55
N ASP A 119 3.40 -12.48 7.46
CA ASP A 119 4.34 -12.89 6.40
C ASP A 119 3.57 -13.42 5.18
N LYS A 120 2.46 -14.13 5.43
CA LYS A 120 1.57 -14.67 4.38
C LYS A 120 1.12 -13.62 3.36
N ARG A 121 0.83 -12.38 3.78
CA ARG A 121 0.42 -11.30 2.85
C ARG A 121 1.52 -10.95 1.83
N ILE A 122 2.78 -11.05 2.24
CA ILE A 122 3.94 -10.78 1.37
C ILE A 122 4.14 -11.98 0.45
N ASP A 123 4.23 -13.19 1.01
CA ASP A 123 4.48 -14.43 0.25
C ASP A 123 3.39 -14.70 -0.78
N LEU A 124 2.12 -14.46 -0.42
CA LEU A 124 1.01 -14.59 -1.37
C LEU A 124 1.12 -13.60 -2.51
N THR A 125 1.45 -12.34 -2.23
CA THR A 125 1.61 -11.31 -3.26
C THR A 125 2.75 -11.66 -4.21
N ARG A 126 3.90 -12.08 -3.68
CA ARG A 126 5.06 -12.46 -4.50
C ARG A 126 4.74 -13.67 -5.37
N ARG A 127 4.06 -14.69 -4.82
CA ARG A 127 3.59 -15.85 -5.60
C ARG A 127 2.63 -15.47 -6.71
N ILE A 128 1.66 -14.57 -6.46
CA ILE A 128 0.74 -14.09 -7.49
C ILE A 128 1.50 -13.34 -8.59
N LEU A 129 2.37 -12.39 -8.22
CA LEU A 129 3.17 -11.63 -9.19
C LEU A 129 4.13 -12.52 -9.99
N ALA A 130 4.70 -13.55 -9.38
CA ALA A 130 5.51 -14.54 -10.07
C ALA A 130 4.68 -15.42 -11.02
N GLY A 131 3.48 -15.84 -10.60
CA GLY A 131 2.53 -16.56 -11.45
C GLY A 131 2.08 -15.75 -12.67
N MET A 132 2.03 -14.41 -12.54
CA MET A 132 1.75 -13.48 -13.64
C MET A 132 3.00 -13.14 -14.48
N GLY A 133 4.18 -13.66 -14.14
CA GLY A 133 5.44 -13.36 -14.81
C GLY A 133 5.98 -11.94 -14.57
N VAL A 134 5.46 -11.23 -13.56
CA VAL A 134 5.91 -9.87 -13.18
C VAL A 134 7.18 -9.94 -12.33
N LEU A 135 7.26 -10.93 -11.45
CA LEU A 135 8.44 -11.26 -10.65
C LEU A 135 9.03 -12.61 -11.10
N PRO A 136 10.32 -12.87 -10.86
CA PRO A 136 10.88 -14.20 -11.06
C PRO A 136 10.17 -15.20 -10.15
N LYS A 137 10.04 -16.44 -10.61
CA LYS A 137 9.62 -17.56 -9.76
C LYS A 137 10.64 -17.76 -8.66
N GLU A 138 10.18 -18.02 -7.44
CA GLU A 138 11.06 -18.45 -6.36
C GLU A 138 11.75 -19.75 -6.79
N LYS A 139 13.06 -19.86 -6.53
CA LYS A 139 13.80 -21.09 -6.77
C LYS A 139 13.26 -22.13 -5.77
N GLU A 140 12.79 -23.26 -6.28
CA GLU A 140 12.48 -24.46 -5.49
C GLU A 140 13.70 -24.95 -4.70
#